data_AF-A0A534VW40-F1
#
_entry.id   AF-A0A534VW40-F1
#
_cell.length_a   1.000
_cell.length_b   1.000
_cell.length_c   1.000
_cell.angle_alpha   90.00
_cell.angle_beta   90.00
_cell.angle_gamma   90.00
#
_symmetry.space_group_name_H-M   'P 1'
#
loop_
_entity.id
_entity.type
_entity.pdbx_description
1 polymer ?
#
loop_
_entity_poly.entity_id
_entity_poly.type
_entity_poly.pdbx_seq_one_letter_code
_entity_poly.pdbx_strand_id
1 'polypeptide(L)' 'QWDERTTTWDTRPAMDDTVLGEVGPVERGQTIEFDLTRAVDGDGTYCVALESGSRDRVDYRSREAPTGHPALIVETAP' A
#
# COMPACT_ATOMS: atom_id res chain seq x y z
N GLN A 1 4.43 13.00 -3.90
CA GLN A 1 5.31 12.07 -3.16
C GLN A 1 5.03 12.21 -1.68
N TRP A 2 4.91 11.09 -0.97
CA TRP A 2 4.69 11.05 0.48
C TRP A 2 6.04 10.89 1.18
N ASP A 3 6.45 11.92 1.92
CA ASP A 3 7.68 11.85 2.72
C ASP A 3 7.37 11.20 4.07
N GLU A 4 8.09 10.13 4.38
CA GLU A 4 7.85 9.29 5.56
C GLU A 4 7.91 10.05 6.88
N ARG A 5 8.71 11.13 6.96
CA ARG A 5 8.96 11.85 8.22
C ARG A 5 8.01 13.01 8.45
N THR A 6 7.44 13.56 7.37
CA THR A 6 6.71 14.84 7.41
C THR A 6 5.25 14.73 6.97
N THR A 7 4.86 13.61 6.34
CA THR A 7 3.48 13.37 5.96
C THR A 7 2.62 13.10 7.20
N THR A 8 1.59 13.92 7.41
CA THR A 8 0.55 13.68 8.41
C THR A 8 -0.78 13.40 7.72
N TRP A 9 -1.83 13.04 8.47
CA TRP A 9 -3.16 12.92 7.89
C TRP A 9 -3.63 14.23 7.23
N ASP A 10 -3.36 15.37 7.85
CA ASP A 10 -3.81 16.68 7.36
C ASP A 10 -2.96 17.21 6.20
N THR A 11 -1.67 16.84 6.16
CA THR A 11 -0.73 17.27 5.09
C THR A 11 -0.54 16.23 4.00
N ARG A 12 -1.28 15.11 4.04
CA ARG A 12 -1.17 14.08 3.02
C ARG A 12 -1.51 14.64 1.64
N PRO A 13 -0.69 14.40 0.62
CA PRO A 13 -1.07 14.67 -0.76
C PRO A 13 -2.35 13.93 -1.14
N ALA A 14 -3.08 14.48 -2.10
CA ALA A 14 -4.26 13.81 -2.66
C ALA A 14 -3.87 12.41 -3.18
N MET A 15 -4.75 11.45 -2.95
CA MET A 15 -4.65 10.12 -3.55
C MET A 15 -5.09 10.23 -5.02
N ASP A 16 -4.47 9.45 -5.90
CA ASP A 16 -4.91 9.36 -7.29
C ASP A 16 -6.26 8.62 -7.39
N ASP A 17 -7.07 8.98 -8.38
CA ASP A 17 -8.38 8.35 -8.63
C ASP A 17 -8.26 6.93 -9.23
N THR A 18 -7.05 6.53 -9.64
CA THR A 18 -6.79 5.21 -10.22
C THR A 18 -6.66 4.15 -9.13
N VAL A 19 -7.62 3.21 -9.09
CA VAL A 19 -7.55 2.04 -8.21
C VAL A 19 -6.58 1.01 -8.80
N LEU A 20 -5.51 0.70 -8.07
CA LEU A 20 -4.50 -0.29 -8.49
C LEU A 20 -4.95 -1.73 -8.19
N GLY A 21 -5.78 -1.93 -7.17
CA GLY A 21 -6.35 -3.21 -6.78
C GLY A 21 -7.32 -3.06 -5.62
N GLU A 22 -8.21 -4.03 -5.47
CA GLU A 22 -9.20 -4.08 -4.39
C GLU A 22 -9.28 -5.50 -3.85
N VAL A 23 -9.46 -5.62 -2.54
CA VAL A 23 -9.69 -6.89 -1.85
C VAL A 23 -10.97 -6.81 -1.05
N GLY A 24 -11.64 -7.96 -0.90
CA GLY A 24 -12.85 -8.07 -0.09
C GLY A 24 -12.57 -8.12 1.42
N PRO A 25 -13.51 -8.65 2.20
CA PRO A 25 -13.32 -8.87 3.64
C PRO A 25 -12.04 -9.67 3.93
N VAL A 26 -11.34 -9.29 4.99
CA VAL A 26 -10.08 -9.90 5.43
C VAL A 26 -10.18 -10.42 6.86
N GLU A 27 -9.36 -11.41 7.18
CA GLU A 27 -9.23 -11.99 8.51
C GLU A 27 -8.04 -11.41 9.28
N ARG A 28 -8.09 -11.49 10.62
CA ARG A 28 -6.95 -11.06 11.45
C ARG A 28 -5.74 -11.96 11.19
N GLY A 29 -4.60 -11.32 10.92
CA GLY A 29 -3.35 -12.03 10.64
C GLY A 29 -3.23 -12.54 9.21
N GLN A 30 -4.23 -12.29 8.36
CA GLN A 30 -4.15 -12.57 6.94
C GLN A 30 -3.16 -11.60 6.26
N THR A 31 -2.28 -12.15 5.43
CA THR A 31 -1.50 -11.36 4.46
C THR A 31 -2.36 -11.13 3.23
N ILE A 32 -2.39 -9.90 2.74
CA ILE A 32 -3.02 -9.55 1.47
C ILE A 32 -1.97 -9.10 0.46
N GLU A 33 -2.25 -9.35 -0.81
CA GLU A 33 -1.36 -9.06 -1.93
C GLU A 33 -2.09 -8.19 -2.94
N PHE A 34 -1.37 -7.22 -3.51
CA PHE A 34 -1.86 -6.35 -4.58
C PHE A 34 -0.91 -6.46 -5.77
N ASP A 35 -1.47 -6.68 -6.95
CA ASP A 35 -0.70 -6.63 -8.20
C ASP A 35 -0.51 -5.18 -8.63
N LEU A 36 0.72 -4.69 -8.51
CA LEU A 36 1.11 -3.33 -8.88
C LEU A 36 1.73 -3.25 -10.28
N THR A 37 1.77 -4.35 -11.05
CA THR A 37 2.51 -4.43 -12.33
C THR A 37 2.13 -3.32 -13.30
N ARG A 38 0.83 -3.00 -13.40
CA ARG A 38 0.33 -1.94 -14.31
C ARG A 38 0.63 -0.52 -13.85
N ALA A 39 1.07 -0.33 -12.60
CA ALA A 39 1.43 0.97 -12.07
C ALA A 39 2.92 1.30 -12.27
N VAL A 40 3.74 0.31 -12.63
CA VAL A 40 5.20 0.42 -12.70
C VAL A 40 5.64 0.42 -14.16
N ASP A 41 5.74 1.62 -14.75
CA ASP A 41 6.14 1.81 -16.16
C ASP A 41 7.66 1.99 -16.34
N GLY A 42 8.42 2.00 -15.25
CA GLY A 42 9.87 2.14 -15.27
C GLY A 42 10.47 2.43 -13.90
N ASP A 43 11.76 2.75 -13.88
CA ASP A 43 12.46 3.10 -12.66
C ASP A 43 11.93 4.41 -12.08
N GLY A 44 11.68 4.43 -10.78
CA GLY A 44 11.17 5.62 -10.11
C GLY A 44 10.78 5.38 -8.66
N THR A 45 10.37 6.47 -8.00
CA THR A 45 9.75 6.41 -6.67
C THR A 45 8.25 6.35 -6.82
N TYR A 46 7.65 5.30 -6.26
CA TYR A 46 6.21 5.10 -6.24
C TYR A 46 5.68 5.32 -4.82
N CYS A 47 4.55 6.01 -4.70
CA CYS A 47 3.80 6.14 -3.46
C CYS A 47 2.44 5.51 -3.66
N VAL A 48 2.08 4.55 -2.80
CA VAL A 48 0.79 3.87 -2.85
C VAL A 48 -0.01 4.17 -1.60
N ALA A 49 -1.31 4.34 -1.77
CA ALA A 49 -2.28 4.58 -0.72
C ALA A 49 -3.13 3.32 -0.51
N LEU A 50 -3.49 3.03 0.74
CA LEU A 50 -4.57 2.10 1.06
C LEU A 50 -5.73 2.90 1.63
N GLU A 51 -6.91 2.70 1.05
CA GLU A 51 -8.16 3.26 1.54
C GLU A 51 -9.16 2.12 1.78
N SER A 52 -10.05 2.30 2.75
CA SER A 52 -11.18 1.40 2.97
C SER A 52 -12.44 2.23 3.19
N GLY A 53 -13.46 1.96 2.38
CA GLY A 53 -14.81 2.49 2.60
C GLY A 53 -15.58 1.73 3.70
N SER A 54 -14.99 0.67 4.27
CA SER A 54 -15.61 -0.13 5.33
C SER A 54 -15.65 0.62 6.65
N ARG A 55 -16.73 0.40 7.42
CA ARG A 55 -16.79 0.84 8.83
C ARG A 55 -16.11 -0.14 9.79
N ASP A 56 -15.80 -1.35 9.32
CA ASP A 56 -15.00 -2.32 10.06
C ASP A 56 -13.52 -2.08 9.76
N ARG A 57 -12.77 -1.63 10.77
CA ARG A 57 -11.41 -1.12 10.61
C ARG A 57 -10.43 -2.28 10.41
N VAL A 58 -9.51 -2.10 9.46
CA VAL A 58 -8.29 -2.89 9.34
C VAL A 58 -7.07 -2.04 9.71
N ASP A 59 -6.13 -2.63 10.42
CA ASP A 59 -4.84 -2.02 10.74
C ASP A 59 -3.72 -2.94 10.22
N TYR A 60 -2.90 -2.43 9.31
CA TYR A 60 -1.71 -3.14 8.84
C TYR A 60 -0.47 -2.75 9.63
N ARG A 61 0.46 -3.68 9.74
CA ARG A 61 1.72 -3.45 10.45
C ARG A 61 2.60 -2.48 9.66
N SER A 62 3.36 -1.66 10.38
CA SER A 62 4.35 -0.78 9.76
C SER A 62 5.61 -1.56 9.36
N ARG A 63 6.52 -0.89 8.66
CA ARG A 63 7.82 -1.48 8.26
C ARG A 63 8.72 -1.85 9.44
N GLU A 64 8.54 -1.19 10.58
CA GLU A 64 9.30 -1.43 11.80
C GLU A 64 8.80 -2.64 12.61
N ALA A 65 7.70 -3.26 12.18
CA ALA A 65 7.16 -4.43 12.87
C ALA A 65 8.13 -5.61 12.78
N PRO A 66 8.34 -6.37 13.88
CA PRO A 66 9.29 -7.48 13.92
C PRO A 66 8.89 -8.63 12.98
N THR A 67 7.58 -8.78 12.69
CA THR A 67 7.05 -9.81 11.78
C THR A 67 5.83 -9.31 11.03
N GLY A 68 5.63 -9.79 9.80
CA GLY A 68 4.50 -9.42 8.94
C GLY A 68 4.48 -7.92 8.61
N HIS A 69 5.65 -7.30 8.46
CA HIS A 69 5.79 -5.98 7.86
C HIS A 69 5.45 -6.04 6.37
N PRO A 70 5.06 -4.93 5.75
CA PRO A 70 4.81 -4.87 4.31
C PRO A 70 6.07 -5.19 3.52
N ALA A 71 5.91 -5.86 2.39
CA ALA A 71 6.99 -6.20 1.46
C ALA A 71 6.59 -5.80 0.04
N LEU A 72 7.57 -5.35 -0.74
CA LEU A 72 7.46 -5.16 -2.18
C LEU A 72 8.30 -6.25 -2.86
N ILE A 73 7.65 -7.11 -3.62
CA ILE A 73 8.30 -8.16 -4.39
C ILE A 73 8.31 -7.71 -5.85
N VAL A 74 9.49 -7.65 -6.45
CA VAL A 74 9.67 -7.27 -7.86
C VAL A 74 10.30 -8.45 -8.58
N GLU A 75 9.57 -8.98 -9.56
CA GLU A 75 10.04 -10.02 -10.46
C GLU A 75 10.22 -9.41 -11.85
N THR A 76 11.37 -9.65 -12.45
CA THR A 76 11.69 -9.18 -13.81
C THR A 76 11.92 -10.39 -14.71
N ALA A 77 11.60 -10.24 -16.00
CA ALA A 77 11.95 -11.27 -16.98
C ALA A 77 13.48 -11.51 -16.95
N PRO A 78 13.93 -12.76 -17.18
CA PRO A 78 15.35 -13.12 -17.12
C PRO A 78 16.23 -12.37 -18.13
#